data_AF-A0A6G3SWK7-F1
#
_entry.id   AF-A0A6G3SWK7-F1
#
_cell.length_a   1.000
_cell.length_b   1.000
_cell.length_c   1.000
_cell.angle_alpha   90.00
_cell.angle_beta   90.00
_cell.angle_gamma   90.00
#
_symmetry.space_group_name_H-M   'P 1'
#
loop_
_entity.id
_entity.type
_entity.pdbx_description
1 polymer ?
#
loop_
_entity_poly.entity_id
_entity_poly.type
_entity_poly.pdbx_seq_one_letter_code
_entity_poly.pdbx_strand_id
1 'polypeptide(L)'
;MNARSHTHVTAALRLCLHALLTGLLGLVVVRAVSEDAQRAPAVVVVAGLMAALYAAGPLAASVQPGSRAGAGWLAGLGALWAALLVLSPDALWVAFPLYFLQLHILPMRWALPAVVVTAGAAITSFVVHEREIEPGAFIGPLIGAAVAVATVLGYDALFRESERRRELIVELVATRADLAEAERTAGTLAERERLAREIHDTLAQGLSSIQLLLRAAERSLPEDAPAAAHVRAAREAAQANLAEARSFVRALTPPDLEHGSLAAALERLCARTTAPDLTVRFAVSGTPVELPTPYEVAL
;
A
#
# COMPACT_ATOMS: atom_id res chain seq x y z
N MET A 1 -7.40 2.57 -2.55
CA MET A 1 -8.85 2.85 -2.39
C MET A 1 -9.07 4.28 -2.86
N ASN A 2 -9.82 4.42 -3.96
CA ASN A 2 -10.35 5.61 -4.65
C ASN A 2 -9.96 7.02 -4.16
N ALA A 3 -9.38 7.82 -5.06
CA ALA A 3 -9.32 9.29 -5.01
C ALA A 3 -10.63 9.96 -4.55
N ARG A 4 -11.78 9.26 -4.71
CA ARG A 4 -13.11 9.65 -4.24
C ARG A 4 -13.20 9.87 -2.72
N SER A 5 -12.54 9.08 -1.87
CA SER A 5 -12.61 9.27 -0.41
C SER A 5 -11.97 10.60 0.03
N HIS A 6 -10.83 10.95 -0.56
CA HIS A 6 -10.16 12.24 -0.35
C HIS A 6 -11.02 13.42 -0.79
N THR A 7 -11.74 13.28 -1.91
CA THR A 7 -12.66 14.33 -2.37
C THR A 7 -13.86 14.50 -1.44
N HIS A 8 -14.40 13.42 -0.85
CA HIS A 8 -15.56 13.53 0.03
C HIS A 8 -15.23 14.21 1.36
N VAL A 9 -14.10 13.84 1.99
CA VAL A 9 -13.71 14.45 3.28
C VAL A 9 -13.32 15.92 3.08
N THR A 10 -12.57 16.23 2.03
CA THR A 10 -12.22 17.63 1.72
C THR A 10 -13.43 18.45 1.24
N ALA A 11 -14.44 17.84 0.62
CA ALA A 11 -15.69 18.51 0.30
C ALA A 11 -16.55 18.77 1.54
N ALA A 12 -16.64 17.79 2.45
CA ALA A 12 -17.36 17.95 3.72
C ALA A 12 -16.73 19.02 4.61
N LEU A 13 -15.40 19.05 4.72
CA LEU A 13 -14.65 20.10 5.43
C LEU A 13 -14.90 21.49 4.84
N ARG A 14 -14.86 21.61 3.50
CA ARG A 14 -15.18 22.87 2.83
C ARG A 14 -16.62 23.30 3.07
N LEU A 15 -17.58 22.40 2.94
CA LEU A 15 -18.99 22.69 3.19
C LEU A 15 -19.20 23.16 4.64
N CYS A 16 -18.58 22.48 5.61
CA CYS A 16 -18.62 22.87 7.01
C CYS A 16 -18.04 24.27 7.23
N LEU A 17 -16.90 24.58 6.61
CA LEU A 17 -16.28 25.90 6.68
C LEU A 17 -17.13 27.00 6.05
N HIS A 18 -17.76 26.73 4.89
CA HIS A 18 -18.71 27.65 4.27
C HIS A 18 -19.90 27.90 5.19
N ALA A 19 -20.52 26.84 5.74
CA ALA A 19 -21.65 26.96 6.66
C ALA A 19 -21.30 27.70 7.96
N LEU A 20 -20.11 27.45 8.49
CA LEU A 20 -19.59 28.10 9.69
C LEU A 20 -19.37 29.60 9.45
N LEU A 21 -18.69 29.97 8.37
CA LEU A 21 -18.43 31.38 8.08
C LEU A 21 -19.72 32.15 7.79
N THR A 22 -20.61 31.60 6.96
CA THR A 22 -21.89 32.27 6.63
C THR A 22 -22.80 32.36 7.84
N GLY A 23 -22.86 31.32 8.68
CA GLY A 23 -23.62 31.32 9.92
C GLY A 23 -23.13 32.37 10.90
N LEU A 24 -21.82 32.46 11.13
CA LEU A 24 -21.23 33.43 12.06
C LEU A 24 -21.30 34.88 11.54
N LEU A 25 -21.09 35.11 10.25
CA LEU A 25 -21.32 36.44 9.64
C LEU A 25 -22.80 36.85 9.74
N GLY A 26 -23.71 35.90 9.51
CA GLY A 26 -25.15 36.13 9.69
C GLY A 26 -25.49 36.50 11.12
N LEU A 27 -24.92 35.81 12.10
CA LEU A 27 -25.10 36.11 13.53
C LEU A 27 -24.63 37.55 13.86
N VAL A 28 -23.45 37.96 13.39
CA VAL A 28 -22.92 39.32 13.59
C VAL A 28 -23.85 40.37 13.01
N VAL A 29 -24.36 40.14 11.81
CA VAL A 29 -25.31 41.05 11.15
C VAL A 29 -26.63 41.15 11.93
N VAL A 30 -27.19 40.01 12.35
CA VAL A 30 -28.45 39.97 13.10
C VAL A 30 -28.29 40.72 14.43
N ARG A 31 -27.20 40.47 15.17
CA ARG A 31 -26.93 41.16 16.44
C ARG A 31 -26.75 42.66 16.28
N ALA A 32 -25.98 43.08 15.28
CA ALA A 32 -25.78 44.51 15.00
C ALA A 32 -27.11 45.22 14.71
N VAL A 33 -28.01 44.58 13.94
CA VAL A 33 -29.33 45.15 13.64
C VAL A 33 -30.25 45.17 14.86
N SER A 34 -30.17 44.19 15.76
CA SER A 34 -31.01 44.14 16.96
C SER A 34 -30.54 45.05 18.10
N GLU A 35 -29.23 45.28 18.23
CA GLU A 35 -28.63 45.94 19.39
C GLU A 35 -28.14 47.36 19.12
N ASP A 36 -27.67 47.67 17.89
CA ASP A 36 -27.11 49.00 17.54
C ASP A 36 -27.51 49.46 16.12
N ALA A 37 -28.68 50.09 16.03
CA ALA A 37 -29.22 50.59 14.77
C ALA A 37 -28.36 51.65 14.06
N GLN A 38 -27.45 52.35 14.77
CA GLN A 38 -26.60 53.37 14.14
C GLN A 38 -25.41 52.75 13.41
N ARG A 39 -24.83 51.66 13.94
CA ARG A 39 -23.69 50.97 13.33
C ARG A 39 -24.09 49.82 12.42
N ALA A 40 -25.32 49.32 12.54
CA ALA A 40 -25.90 48.27 11.71
C ALA A 40 -25.61 48.38 10.20
N PRO A 41 -25.82 49.53 9.51
CA PRO A 41 -25.57 49.59 8.06
C PRO A 41 -24.09 49.39 7.71
N ALA A 42 -23.17 49.91 8.53
CA ALA A 42 -21.73 49.72 8.33
C ALA A 42 -21.34 48.24 8.53
N VAL A 43 -21.85 47.59 9.57
CA VAL A 43 -21.61 46.15 9.82
C VAL A 43 -22.11 45.30 8.65
N VAL A 44 -23.32 45.56 8.14
CA VAL A 44 -23.90 44.84 7.00
C VAL A 44 -23.02 44.98 5.75
N VAL A 45 -22.56 46.19 5.44
CA VAL A 45 -21.70 46.44 4.27
C VAL A 45 -20.37 45.69 4.41
N VAL A 46 -19.68 45.79 5.53
CA VAL A 46 -18.38 45.14 5.72
C VAL A 46 -18.52 43.61 5.76
N ALA A 47 -19.56 43.08 6.39
CA ALA A 47 -19.85 41.65 6.39
C ALA A 47 -20.17 41.12 4.98
N GLY A 48 -20.93 41.90 4.20
CA GLY A 48 -21.22 41.58 2.79
C GLY A 48 -19.96 41.58 1.92
N LEU A 49 -19.07 42.57 2.10
CA LEU A 49 -17.78 42.62 1.43
C LEU A 49 -16.90 41.42 1.80
N MET A 50 -16.89 41.03 3.07
CA MET A 50 -16.14 39.86 3.53
C MET A 50 -16.69 38.57 2.94
N ALA A 51 -18.01 38.40 2.90
CA ALA A 51 -18.66 37.26 2.26
C ALA A 51 -18.36 37.20 0.75
N ALA A 52 -18.39 38.35 0.05
CA ALA A 52 -18.07 38.44 -1.37
C ALA A 52 -16.60 38.09 -1.65
N LEU A 53 -15.67 38.64 -0.86
CA LEU A 53 -14.26 38.32 -0.96
C LEU A 53 -14.00 36.84 -0.69
N TYR A 54 -14.66 36.27 0.34
CA TYR A 54 -14.55 34.85 0.64
C TYR A 54 -15.06 33.98 -0.51
N ALA A 55 -16.22 34.29 -1.08
CA ALA A 55 -16.80 33.56 -2.21
C ALA A 55 -15.94 33.66 -3.49
N ALA A 56 -15.23 34.78 -3.70
CA ALA A 56 -14.31 34.95 -4.80
C ALA A 56 -13.05 34.08 -4.70
N GLY A 57 -12.66 33.66 -3.49
CA GLY A 57 -11.45 32.85 -3.24
C GLY A 57 -11.46 31.51 -3.99
N PRO A 58 -12.45 30.62 -3.77
CA PRO A 58 -12.55 29.33 -4.45
C PRO A 58 -12.67 29.43 -5.99
N LEU A 59 -13.15 30.56 -6.51
CA LEU A 59 -13.30 30.81 -7.95
C LEU A 59 -12.00 31.28 -8.60
N ALA A 60 -11.08 31.85 -7.81
CA ALA A 60 -9.79 32.31 -8.26
C ALA A 60 -8.76 31.18 -8.24
N ALA A 61 -8.42 30.63 -9.41
CA ALA A 61 -7.41 29.58 -9.56
C ALA A 61 -6.00 29.95 -9.02
N SER A 62 -5.76 31.25 -8.80
CA SER A 62 -4.54 31.78 -8.20
C SER A 62 -4.47 31.61 -6.67
N VAL A 63 -5.60 31.40 -6.00
CA VAL A 63 -5.68 31.21 -4.54
C VAL A 63 -5.40 29.74 -4.22
N GLN A 64 -4.11 29.42 -4.13
CA GLN A 64 -3.63 28.08 -3.78
C GLN A 64 -2.87 28.10 -2.44
N PRO A 65 -2.85 26.97 -1.70
CA PRO A 65 -2.03 26.83 -0.50
C PRO A 65 -0.57 27.21 -0.78
N GLY A 66 0.01 28.05 0.07
CA GLY A 66 1.40 28.53 -0.03
C GLY A 66 1.65 29.62 -1.07
N SER A 67 0.65 30.05 -1.84
CA SER A 67 0.80 31.09 -2.87
C SER A 67 0.74 32.52 -2.30
N ARG A 68 1.41 33.46 -2.98
CA ARG A 68 1.34 34.90 -2.61
C ARG A 68 -0.07 35.47 -2.79
N ALA A 69 -0.79 35.01 -3.80
CA ALA A 69 -2.18 35.41 -4.05
C ALA A 69 -3.11 34.89 -2.93
N GLY A 70 -2.90 33.67 -2.44
CA GLY A 70 -3.63 33.15 -1.27
C GLY A 70 -3.33 33.93 0.01
N ALA A 71 -2.08 34.32 0.24
CA ALA A 71 -1.72 35.19 1.35
C ALA A 71 -2.36 36.59 1.24
N GLY A 72 -2.40 37.18 0.04
CA GLY A 72 -3.05 38.46 -0.21
C GLY A 72 -4.57 38.41 -0.03
N TRP A 73 -5.21 37.33 -0.50
CA TRP A 73 -6.64 37.08 -0.28
C TRP A 73 -6.96 36.94 1.21
N LEU A 74 -6.16 36.16 1.94
CA LEU A 74 -6.31 36.02 3.39
C LEU A 74 -6.07 37.35 4.12
N ALA A 75 -5.08 38.14 3.70
CA ALA A 75 -4.85 39.47 4.27
C ALA A 75 -6.04 40.40 4.04
N GLY A 76 -6.68 40.35 2.88
CA GLY A 76 -7.93 41.07 2.61
C GLY A 76 -9.08 40.65 3.53
N LEU A 77 -9.25 39.35 3.75
CA LEU A 77 -10.24 38.83 4.71
C LEU A 77 -9.92 39.28 6.15
N GLY A 78 -8.65 39.23 6.54
CA GLY A 78 -8.19 39.70 7.85
C GLY A 78 -8.41 41.20 8.05
N ALA A 79 -8.20 42.02 7.02
CA ALA A 79 -8.45 43.45 7.07
C ALA A 79 -9.94 43.78 7.21
N LEU A 80 -10.82 43.10 6.46
CA LEU A 80 -12.27 43.26 6.60
C LEU A 80 -12.77 42.77 7.96
N TRP A 81 -12.20 41.68 8.47
CA TRP A 81 -12.51 41.19 9.80
C TRP A 81 -12.05 42.15 10.91
N ALA A 82 -10.86 42.74 10.79
CA ALA A 82 -10.41 43.78 11.71
C ALA A 82 -11.31 45.02 11.67
N ALA A 83 -11.81 45.41 10.49
CA ALA A 83 -12.80 46.47 10.38
C ALA A 83 -14.13 46.10 11.07
N LEU A 84 -14.58 44.84 10.97
CA LEU A 84 -15.76 44.37 11.70
C LEU A 84 -15.55 44.42 13.22
N LEU A 85 -14.37 44.05 13.71
CA LEU A 85 -14.03 44.13 15.14
C LEU A 85 -14.13 45.56 15.70
N VAL A 86 -13.79 46.58 14.92
CA VAL A 86 -13.94 48.00 15.31
C VAL A 86 -15.40 48.43 15.37
N LEU A 87 -16.28 47.77 14.60
CA LEU A 87 -17.70 48.12 14.52
C LEU A 87 -18.54 47.37 15.55
N SER A 88 -18.22 46.11 15.83
CA SER A 88 -18.99 45.22 16.70
C SER A 88 -18.09 44.23 17.45
N PRO A 89 -18.27 44.07 18.77
CA PRO A 89 -17.54 43.06 19.55
C PRO A 89 -17.89 41.63 19.09
N ASP A 90 -19.12 41.36 18.64
CA ASP A 90 -19.56 40.04 18.16
C ASP A 90 -18.76 39.53 16.95
N ALA A 91 -18.05 40.40 16.23
CA ALA A 91 -17.17 39.98 15.15
C ALA A 91 -16.03 39.07 15.61
N LEU A 92 -15.76 38.97 16.92
CA LEU A 92 -14.81 38.03 17.50
C LEU A 92 -15.09 36.57 17.11
N TRP A 93 -16.36 36.19 16.94
CA TRP A 93 -16.74 34.82 16.60
C TRP A 93 -16.24 34.40 15.21
N VAL A 94 -16.13 35.36 14.29
CA VAL A 94 -15.64 35.13 12.92
C VAL A 94 -14.14 34.77 12.90
N ALA A 95 -13.40 34.98 13.99
CA ALA A 95 -12.01 34.52 14.11
C ALA A 95 -11.88 33.00 13.94
N PHE A 96 -12.87 32.22 14.38
CA PHE A 96 -12.81 30.76 14.36
C PHE A 96 -12.66 30.17 12.95
N PRO A 97 -13.52 30.47 11.95
CA PRO A 97 -13.29 30.04 10.57
C PRO A 97 -12.00 30.62 9.97
N LEU A 98 -11.58 31.83 10.37
CA LEU A 98 -10.31 32.40 9.89
C LEU A 98 -9.10 31.58 10.34
N TYR A 99 -9.10 30.98 11.54
CA TYR A 99 -8.03 30.07 11.96
C TYR A 99 -7.88 28.89 11.01
N PHE A 100 -9.00 28.29 10.57
CA PHE A 100 -8.96 27.20 9.59
C PHE A 100 -8.42 27.67 8.24
N LEU A 101 -8.85 28.84 7.75
CA LEU A 101 -8.33 29.40 6.50
C LEU A 101 -6.81 29.67 6.59
N GLN A 102 -6.34 30.22 7.71
CA GLN A 102 -4.93 30.48 7.97
C GLN A 102 -4.12 29.18 7.93
N LEU A 103 -4.57 28.16 8.66
CA LEU A 103 -3.91 26.86 8.73
C LEU A 103 -3.93 26.09 7.40
N HIS A 104 -4.90 26.34 6.52
CA HIS A 104 -5.03 25.64 5.24
C HIS A 104 -4.32 26.35 4.08
N ILE A 105 -4.26 27.69 4.09
CA ILE A 105 -3.67 28.48 2.99
C ILE A 105 -2.22 28.87 3.28
N LEU A 106 -1.87 29.25 4.50
CA LEU A 106 -0.49 29.63 4.82
C LEU A 106 0.36 28.38 5.07
N PRO A 107 1.66 28.44 4.73
CA PRO A 107 2.59 27.40 5.18
C PRO A 107 2.67 27.41 6.71
N MET A 108 2.87 26.23 7.31
CA MET A 108 2.83 26.03 8.77
C MET A 108 3.64 27.07 9.58
N ARG A 109 4.81 27.47 9.07
CA ARG A 109 5.69 28.50 9.67
C ARG A 109 5.02 29.86 9.88
N TRP A 110 4.08 30.24 9.03
CA TRP A 110 3.37 31.52 9.09
C TRP A 110 1.94 31.37 9.61
N ALA A 111 1.35 30.18 9.49
CA ALA A 111 -0.01 29.93 9.95
C ALA A 111 -0.14 30.05 11.47
N LEU A 112 0.79 29.48 12.26
CA LEU A 112 0.75 29.56 13.72
C LEU A 112 0.87 31.02 14.23
N PRO A 113 1.86 31.83 13.78
CA PRO A 113 1.88 33.25 14.12
C PRO A 113 0.60 33.99 13.72
N ALA A 114 0.03 33.71 12.54
CA ALA A 114 -1.20 34.37 12.08
C ALA A 114 -2.41 34.05 12.99
N VAL A 115 -2.53 32.79 13.44
CA VAL A 115 -3.55 32.35 14.40
C VAL A 115 -3.39 33.09 15.74
N VAL A 116 -2.16 33.18 16.25
CA VAL A 116 -1.88 33.91 17.50
C VAL A 116 -2.22 35.39 17.38
N VAL A 117 -1.86 36.03 16.26
CA VAL A 117 -2.19 37.44 16.00
C VAL A 117 -3.71 37.64 15.92
N THR A 118 -4.42 36.73 15.26
CA THR A 118 -5.89 36.81 15.12
C THR A 118 -6.58 36.59 16.46
N ALA A 119 -6.12 35.62 17.27
CA ALA A 119 -6.63 35.41 18.61
C ALA A 119 -6.37 36.63 19.52
N GLY A 120 -5.15 37.18 19.47
CA GLY A 120 -4.81 38.40 20.21
C GLY A 120 -5.66 39.60 19.79
N ALA A 121 -5.91 39.78 18.49
CA ALA A 121 -6.78 40.84 17.98
C ALA A 121 -8.23 40.68 18.46
N ALA A 122 -8.76 39.45 18.48
CA ALA A 122 -10.10 39.16 18.98
C ALA A 122 -10.23 39.52 20.48
N ILE A 123 -9.26 39.07 21.29
CA ILE A 123 -9.21 39.37 22.73
C ILE A 123 -9.07 40.89 22.96
N THR A 124 -8.15 41.54 22.26
CA THR A 124 -7.92 42.99 22.39
C THR A 124 -9.17 43.78 22.02
N SER A 125 -9.85 43.39 20.93
CA SER A 125 -11.08 44.05 20.51
C SER A 125 -12.17 43.96 21.58
N PHE A 126 -12.36 42.79 22.19
CA PHE A 126 -13.34 42.60 23.25
C PHE A 126 -13.04 43.50 24.46
N VAL A 127 -11.78 43.52 24.91
CA VAL A 127 -11.34 44.36 26.06
C VAL A 127 -11.50 45.86 25.78
N VAL A 128 -11.39 46.29 24.52
CA VAL A 128 -11.58 47.69 24.14
C VAL A 128 -13.07 48.09 24.08
N HIS A 129 -13.95 47.18 23.66
CA HIS A 129 -15.38 47.46 23.48
C HIS A 129 -16.19 47.27 24.77
N GLU A 130 -15.85 46.30 25.59
CA GLU A 130 -16.56 45.98 26.83
C GLU A 130 -15.81 46.48 28.08
N ARG A 131 -16.56 47.03 29.04
CA ARG A 131 -15.99 47.51 30.32
C ARG A 131 -15.86 46.42 31.37
N GLU A 132 -16.53 45.28 31.18
CA GLU A 132 -16.52 44.15 32.09
C GLU A 132 -15.72 43.00 31.49
N ILE A 133 -14.76 42.49 32.26
CA ILE A 133 -13.89 41.40 31.83
C ILE A 133 -14.66 40.09 32.02
N GLU A 134 -15.35 39.64 30.98
CA GLU A 134 -15.97 38.31 31.00
C GLU A 134 -14.93 37.23 30.64
N PRO A 135 -14.80 36.15 31.45
CA PRO A 135 -13.85 35.07 31.16
C PRO A 135 -14.05 34.43 29.77
N GLY A 136 -15.29 34.42 29.27
CA GLY A 136 -15.65 33.84 27.96
C GLY A 136 -14.89 34.47 26.79
N ALA A 137 -14.56 35.76 26.86
CA ALA A 137 -13.87 36.48 25.79
C ALA A 137 -12.40 36.10 25.61
N PHE A 138 -11.78 35.58 26.67
CA PHE A 138 -10.42 35.04 26.61
C PHE A 138 -10.45 33.57 26.23
N ILE A 139 -11.38 32.83 26.84
CA ILE A 139 -11.48 31.38 26.67
C ILE A 139 -11.91 31.03 25.24
N GLY A 140 -12.87 31.75 24.65
CA GLY A 140 -13.40 31.48 23.31
C GLY A 140 -12.33 31.47 22.21
N PRO A 141 -11.59 32.58 22.00
CA PRO A 141 -10.53 32.64 21.00
C PRO A 141 -9.40 31.63 21.25
N LEU A 142 -9.01 31.42 22.52
CA LEU A 142 -7.94 30.48 22.88
C LEU A 142 -8.34 29.02 22.60
N ILE A 143 -9.53 28.60 23.05
CA ILE A 143 -10.04 27.25 22.77
C ILE A 143 -10.29 27.10 21.27
N GLY A 144 -10.87 28.10 20.61
CA GLY A 144 -11.10 28.07 19.17
C GLY A 144 -9.80 27.87 18.38
N ALA A 145 -8.75 28.61 18.72
CA ALA A 145 -7.43 28.46 18.12
C ALA A 145 -6.82 27.08 18.41
N ALA A 146 -6.88 26.61 19.65
CA ALA A 146 -6.35 25.30 20.03
C ALA A 146 -7.07 24.16 19.30
N VAL A 147 -8.41 24.21 19.22
CA VAL A 147 -9.23 23.22 18.49
C VAL A 147 -8.94 23.26 17.00
N ALA A 148 -8.83 24.44 16.39
CA ALA A 148 -8.49 24.56 14.97
C ALA A 148 -7.11 23.95 14.66
N VAL A 149 -6.10 24.29 15.46
CA VAL A 149 -4.74 23.74 15.32
C VAL A 149 -4.73 22.24 15.52
N ALA A 150 -5.36 21.74 16.60
CA ALA A 150 -5.43 20.31 16.89
C ALA A 150 -6.16 19.53 15.79
N THR A 151 -7.25 20.08 15.24
CA THR A 151 -8.02 19.46 14.17
C THR A 151 -7.22 19.36 12.88
N VAL A 152 -6.55 20.44 12.47
CA VAL A 152 -5.76 20.44 11.22
C VAL A 152 -4.54 19.53 11.33
N LEU A 153 -3.76 19.65 12.42
CA LEU A 153 -2.60 18.79 12.63
C LEU A 153 -2.98 17.33 12.85
N GLY A 154 -4.06 17.08 13.60
CA GLY A 154 -4.58 15.75 13.85
C GLY A 154 -5.08 15.07 12.58
N TYR A 155 -5.82 15.79 11.73
CA TYR A 155 -6.26 15.29 10.44
C TYR A 155 -5.07 14.91 9.54
N ASP A 156 -4.08 15.79 9.42
CA ASP A 156 -2.88 15.57 8.62
C ASP A 156 -2.02 14.40 9.14
N ALA A 157 -1.91 14.25 10.46
CA ALA A 157 -1.23 13.11 11.09
C ALA A 157 -1.98 11.77 10.84
N LEU A 158 -3.29 11.74 11.10
CA LEU A 158 -4.14 10.56 10.86
C LEU A 158 -4.11 10.14 9.40
N PHE A 159 -4.08 11.12 8.50
CA PHE A 159 -4.07 10.87 7.07
C PHE A 159 -2.75 10.23 6.61
N ARG A 160 -1.61 10.78 7.05
CA ARG A 160 -0.30 10.18 6.78
C ARG A 160 -0.21 8.75 7.32
N GLU A 161 -0.70 8.52 8.54
CA GLU A 161 -0.72 7.19 9.15
C GLU A 161 -1.58 6.21 8.34
N SER A 162 -2.75 6.67 7.88
CA SER A 162 -3.65 5.89 7.03
C SER A 162 -3.00 5.46 5.72
N GLU A 163 -2.31 6.36 5.01
CA GLU A 163 -1.60 5.99 3.77
C GLU A 163 -0.45 5.03 4.04
N ARG A 164 0.34 5.25 5.11
CA ARG A 164 1.42 4.34 5.49
C ARG A 164 0.92 2.93 5.79
N ARG A 165 -0.18 2.83 6.55
CA ARG A 165 -0.83 1.56 6.82
C ARG A 165 -1.33 0.88 5.54
N ARG A 166 -1.82 1.67 4.58
CA ARG A 166 -2.29 1.15 3.28
C ARG A 166 -1.15 0.59 2.45
N GLU A 167 -0.02 1.29 2.40
CA GLU A 167 1.20 0.83 1.72
C GLU A 167 1.69 -0.50 2.32
N LEU A 168 1.77 -0.57 3.65
CA LEU A 168 2.18 -1.79 4.37
C LEU A 168 1.23 -2.97 4.12
N ILE A 169 -0.09 -2.73 4.05
CA ILE A 169 -1.06 -3.80 3.73
C ILE A 169 -0.82 -4.33 2.31
N VAL A 170 -0.58 -3.45 1.34
CA VAL A 170 -0.31 -3.85 -0.05
C VAL A 170 0.97 -4.67 -0.13
N GLU A 171 2.03 -4.22 0.53
CA GLU A 171 3.31 -4.93 0.59
C GLU A 171 3.15 -6.30 1.27
N LEU A 172 2.49 -6.37 2.43
CA LEU A 172 2.25 -7.62 3.14
C LEU A 172 1.45 -8.64 2.31
N VAL A 173 0.45 -8.18 1.57
CA VAL A 173 -0.35 -9.05 0.70
C VAL A 173 0.49 -9.60 -0.45
N ALA A 174 1.33 -8.75 -1.07
CA ALA A 174 2.24 -9.18 -2.13
C ALA A 174 3.24 -10.22 -1.62
N THR A 175 3.93 -9.94 -0.50
CA THR A 175 4.91 -10.88 0.09
C THR A 175 4.27 -12.21 0.49
N ARG A 176 3.03 -12.20 0.99
CA ARG A 176 2.30 -13.45 1.31
C ARG A 176 1.97 -14.26 0.06
N ALA A 177 1.64 -13.60 -1.05
CA ALA A 177 1.40 -14.29 -2.31
C ALA A 177 2.68 -14.96 -2.83
N ASP A 178 3.80 -14.24 -2.77
CA ASP A 178 5.12 -14.76 -3.16
C ASP A 178 5.54 -15.94 -2.29
N LEU A 179 5.37 -15.82 -0.96
CA LEU A 179 5.66 -16.90 -0.02
C LEU A 179 4.79 -18.14 -0.29
N ALA A 180 3.49 -17.94 -0.54
CA ALA A 180 2.58 -19.05 -0.83
C ALA A 180 2.93 -19.76 -2.16
N GLU A 181 3.47 -19.05 -3.14
CA GLU A 181 3.96 -19.66 -4.38
C GLU A 181 5.27 -20.44 -4.15
N ALA A 182 6.19 -19.87 -3.38
CA ALA A 182 7.44 -20.53 -3.01
C ALA A 182 7.17 -21.82 -2.20
N GLU A 183 6.27 -21.78 -1.21
CA GLU A 183 5.86 -22.93 -0.41
C GLU A 183 5.18 -24.01 -1.26
N ARG A 184 4.31 -23.63 -2.22
CA ARG A 184 3.68 -24.57 -3.15
C ARG A 184 4.71 -25.26 -4.04
N THR A 185 5.69 -24.51 -4.52
CA THR A 185 6.77 -25.04 -5.36
C THR A 185 7.65 -25.99 -4.55
N ALA A 186 8.09 -25.57 -3.35
CA ALA A 186 8.88 -26.39 -2.44
C ALA A 186 8.14 -27.67 -2.01
N GLY A 187 6.85 -27.57 -1.70
CA GLY A 187 6.00 -28.73 -1.36
C GLY A 187 5.87 -29.71 -2.52
N THR A 188 5.71 -29.22 -3.76
CA THR A 188 5.66 -30.07 -4.96
C THR A 188 6.98 -30.80 -5.19
N LEU A 189 8.11 -30.12 -4.99
CA LEU A 189 9.45 -30.73 -5.12
C LEU A 189 9.69 -31.79 -4.04
N ALA A 190 9.38 -31.47 -2.78
CA ALA A 190 9.51 -32.39 -1.66
C ALA A 190 8.67 -33.67 -1.86
N GLU A 191 7.44 -33.52 -2.37
CA GLU A 191 6.56 -34.65 -2.64
C GLU A 191 7.07 -35.51 -3.81
N ARG A 192 7.60 -34.89 -4.87
CA ARG A 192 8.23 -35.64 -5.98
C ARG A 192 9.42 -36.46 -5.49
N GLU A 193 10.27 -35.88 -4.66
CA GLU A 193 11.43 -36.57 -4.11
C GLU A 193 11.01 -37.72 -3.18
N ARG A 194 9.99 -37.50 -2.34
CA ARG A 194 9.39 -38.53 -1.48
C ARG A 194 8.85 -39.69 -2.32
N LEU A 195 8.09 -39.39 -3.37
CA LEU A 195 7.53 -40.40 -4.28
C LEU A 195 8.63 -41.17 -5.03
N ALA A 196 9.67 -40.50 -5.50
CA ALA A 196 10.81 -41.13 -6.15
C ALA A 196 11.50 -42.15 -5.22
N ARG A 197 11.72 -41.79 -3.95
CA ARG A 197 12.27 -42.68 -2.92
C ARG A 197 11.33 -43.85 -2.62
N GLU A 198 10.05 -43.59 -2.37
CA GLU A 198 9.07 -44.65 -2.04
C GLU A 198 8.88 -45.67 -3.18
N ILE A 199 8.86 -45.19 -4.43
CA ILE A 199 8.83 -46.04 -5.63
C ILE A 199 10.11 -46.86 -5.74
N HIS A 200 11.28 -46.26 -5.51
CA HIS A 200 12.56 -46.97 -5.56
C HIS A 200 12.61 -48.09 -4.51
N ASP A 201 12.26 -47.78 -3.27
CA ASP A 201 12.33 -48.72 -2.15
C ASP A 201 11.30 -49.85 -2.30
N THR A 202 10.10 -49.57 -2.81
CA THR A 202 9.04 -50.59 -2.90
C THR A 202 9.10 -51.37 -4.21
N LEU A 203 9.06 -50.69 -5.37
CA LEU A 203 8.94 -51.34 -6.67
C LEU A 203 10.28 -51.93 -7.13
N ALA A 204 11.38 -51.19 -7.02
CA ALA A 204 12.67 -51.70 -7.50
C ALA A 204 13.16 -52.87 -6.64
N GLN A 205 12.99 -52.78 -5.32
CA GLN A 205 13.35 -53.87 -4.41
C GLN A 205 12.44 -55.09 -4.61
N GLY A 206 11.12 -54.90 -4.70
CA GLY A 206 10.16 -55.98 -4.91
C GLY A 206 10.41 -56.74 -6.21
N LEU A 207 10.62 -56.03 -7.33
CA LEU A 207 10.91 -56.64 -8.63
C LEU A 207 12.28 -57.32 -8.66
N SER A 208 13.28 -56.78 -7.94
CA SER A 208 14.59 -57.44 -7.80
C SER A 208 14.48 -58.76 -7.03
N SER A 209 13.67 -58.80 -5.97
CA SER A 209 13.39 -60.03 -5.21
C SER A 209 12.68 -61.07 -6.10
N ILE A 210 11.65 -60.66 -6.84
CA ILE A 210 10.94 -61.53 -7.80
C ILE A 210 11.91 -62.08 -8.85
N GLN A 211 12.81 -61.26 -9.41
CA GLN A 211 13.82 -61.74 -10.35
C GLN A 211 14.76 -62.79 -9.76
N LEU A 212 15.22 -62.59 -8.51
CA LEU A 212 16.08 -63.54 -7.81
C LEU A 212 15.37 -64.89 -7.61
N LEU A 213 14.11 -64.87 -7.17
CA LEU A 213 13.28 -66.06 -7.00
C LEU A 213 13.02 -66.78 -8.33
N LEU A 214 12.71 -66.04 -9.40
CA LEU A 214 12.50 -66.61 -10.73
C LEU A 214 13.78 -67.22 -11.32
N ARG A 215 14.94 -66.59 -11.11
CA ARG A 215 16.25 -67.18 -11.48
C ARG A 215 16.54 -68.48 -10.73
N ALA A 216 16.22 -68.54 -9.45
CA ALA A 216 16.38 -69.76 -8.66
C ALA A 216 15.45 -70.87 -9.16
N ALA A 217 14.18 -70.54 -9.44
CA ALA A 217 13.21 -71.47 -10.03
C ALA A 217 13.67 -71.99 -11.40
N GLU A 218 14.13 -71.11 -12.30
CA GLU A 218 14.63 -71.47 -13.64
C GLU A 218 15.81 -72.46 -13.58
N ARG A 219 16.73 -72.29 -12.63
CA ARG A 219 17.88 -73.22 -12.42
C ARG A 219 17.48 -74.58 -11.82
N SER A 220 16.32 -74.66 -11.18
CA SER A 220 15.84 -75.85 -10.48
C SER A 220 14.96 -76.74 -11.37
N LEU A 221 14.54 -76.24 -12.54
CA LEU A 221 13.70 -76.94 -13.50
C LEU A 221 14.55 -77.73 -14.52
N PRO A 222 14.15 -78.97 -14.89
CA PRO A 222 14.67 -79.67 -16.06
C PRO A 222 14.41 -78.86 -17.35
N GLU A 223 15.31 -78.91 -18.34
CA GLU A 223 15.20 -78.11 -19.58
C GLU A 223 13.89 -78.36 -20.35
N ASP A 224 13.38 -79.59 -20.29
CA ASP A 224 12.20 -80.09 -21.00
C ASP A 224 10.90 -79.96 -20.18
N ALA A 225 10.94 -79.31 -19.01
CA ALA A 225 9.75 -79.06 -18.20
C ALA A 225 8.81 -78.04 -18.90
N PRO A 226 7.49 -78.33 -19.04
CA PRO A 226 6.53 -77.39 -19.65
C PRO A 226 6.48 -76.02 -18.97
N ALA A 227 6.79 -75.95 -17.68
CA ALA A 227 6.79 -74.72 -16.89
C ALA A 227 8.00 -73.81 -17.14
N ALA A 228 9.09 -74.30 -17.75
CA ALA A 228 10.32 -73.54 -17.95
C ALA A 228 10.09 -72.29 -18.84
N ALA A 229 9.24 -72.42 -19.86
CA ALA A 229 8.86 -71.29 -20.73
C ALA A 229 8.09 -70.19 -19.96
N HIS A 230 7.19 -70.58 -19.06
CA HIS A 230 6.42 -69.64 -18.24
C HIS A 230 7.30 -68.90 -17.22
N VAL A 231 8.25 -69.59 -16.57
CA VAL A 231 9.21 -68.96 -15.65
C VAL A 231 10.12 -67.97 -16.37
N ARG A 232 10.58 -68.30 -17.57
CA ARG A 232 11.40 -67.41 -18.40
C ARG A 232 10.64 -66.16 -18.82
N ALA A 233 9.39 -66.32 -19.28
CA ALA A 233 8.52 -65.20 -19.62
C ALA A 233 8.24 -64.29 -18.40
N ALA A 234 7.98 -64.86 -17.23
CA ALA A 234 7.79 -64.10 -15.99
C ALA A 234 9.05 -63.32 -15.59
N ARG A 235 10.25 -63.90 -15.79
CA ARG A 235 11.53 -63.25 -15.51
C ARG A 235 11.76 -62.05 -16.43
N GLU A 236 11.50 -62.22 -17.73
CA GLU A 236 11.60 -61.14 -18.72
C GLU A 236 10.60 -60.02 -18.43
N ALA A 237 9.36 -60.35 -18.06
CA ALA A 237 8.36 -59.37 -17.65
C ALA A 237 8.79 -58.59 -16.38
N ALA A 238 9.32 -59.27 -15.37
CA ALA A 238 9.86 -58.60 -14.18
C ALA A 238 11.06 -57.68 -14.50
N GLN A 239 11.89 -58.06 -15.48
CA GLN A 239 13.00 -57.24 -15.98
C GLN A 239 12.54 -56.00 -16.74
N ALA A 240 11.54 -56.14 -17.60
CA ALA A 240 10.93 -55.02 -18.29
C ALA A 240 10.30 -54.03 -17.28
N ASN A 241 9.51 -54.54 -16.33
CA ASN A 241 8.88 -53.71 -15.30
C ASN A 241 9.91 -53.00 -14.40
N LEU A 242 11.05 -53.64 -14.09
CA LEU A 242 12.12 -53.00 -13.31
C LEU A 242 12.81 -51.88 -14.11
N ALA A 243 13.01 -52.09 -15.41
CA ALA A 243 13.57 -51.06 -16.30
C ALA A 243 12.61 -49.86 -16.43
N GLU A 244 11.32 -50.12 -16.54
CA GLU A 244 10.26 -49.11 -16.61
C GLU A 244 10.14 -48.32 -15.29
N ALA A 245 10.11 -49.00 -14.13
CA ALA A 245 10.11 -48.34 -12.81
C ALA A 245 11.33 -47.42 -12.61
N ARG A 246 12.53 -47.87 -13.03
CA ARG A 246 13.74 -47.04 -13.01
C ARG A 246 13.69 -45.86 -13.98
N SER A 247 12.93 -45.96 -15.07
CA SER A 247 12.70 -44.84 -15.98
C SER A 247 11.75 -43.82 -15.34
N PHE A 248 10.69 -44.27 -14.65
CA PHE A 248 9.78 -43.38 -13.93
C PHE A 248 10.46 -42.62 -12.79
N VAL A 249 11.29 -43.30 -11.99
CA VAL A 249 12.08 -42.62 -10.93
C VAL A 249 13.00 -41.56 -11.55
N ARG A 250 13.70 -41.88 -12.65
CA ARG A 250 14.55 -40.91 -13.37
C ARG A 250 13.79 -39.72 -13.97
N ALA A 251 12.48 -39.85 -14.18
CA ALA A 251 11.63 -38.75 -14.65
C ALA A 251 11.03 -37.93 -13.49
N LEU A 252 10.95 -38.50 -12.28
CA LEU A 252 10.46 -37.86 -11.07
C LEU A 252 11.56 -37.12 -10.31
N THR A 253 12.78 -37.66 -10.35
CA THR A 253 13.98 -36.93 -9.92
C THR A 253 14.24 -35.81 -10.92
N PRO A 254 14.56 -34.58 -10.48
CA PRO A 254 15.12 -33.56 -11.36
C PRO A 254 16.27 -34.17 -12.18
N PRO A 255 16.61 -33.66 -13.37
CA PRO A 255 17.83 -34.08 -14.06
C PRO A 255 19.01 -33.79 -13.13
N ASP A 256 19.38 -34.79 -12.36
CA ASP A 256 20.40 -34.70 -11.35
C ASP A 256 21.71 -34.33 -12.05
N LEU A 257 22.30 -33.25 -11.58
CA LEU A 257 23.69 -32.88 -11.76
C LEU A 257 24.63 -33.89 -11.05
N GLU A 258 24.19 -35.12 -10.78
CA GLU A 258 24.91 -36.06 -9.91
C GLU A 258 26.24 -36.56 -10.48
N HIS A 259 26.58 -36.29 -11.76
CA HIS A 259 27.83 -36.77 -12.36
C HIS A 259 28.52 -35.78 -13.30
N GLY A 260 28.28 -34.48 -13.17
CA GLY A 260 29.07 -33.48 -13.89
C GLY A 260 28.47 -32.09 -13.88
N SER A 261 29.34 -31.09 -14.01
CA SER A 261 29.02 -29.65 -14.07
C SER A 261 27.84 -29.34 -15.02
N LEU A 262 27.16 -28.21 -14.83
CA LEU A 262 26.11 -27.70 -15.73
C LEU A 262 26.51 -27.78 -17.21
N ALA A 263 27.79 -27.53 -17.52
CA ALA A 263 28.35 -27.68 -18.86
C ALA A 263 28.20 -29.12 -19.39
N ALA A 264 28.53 -30.13 -18.59
CA ALA A 264 28.37 -31.54 -18.96
C ALA A 264 26.88 -31.93 -19.11
N ALA A 265 25.97 -31.34 -18.34
CA ALA A 265 24.54 -31.56 -18.49
C ALA A 265 24.00 -30.99 -19.83
N LEU A 266 24.39 -29.76 -20.18
CA LEU A 266 24.01 -29.11 -21.44
C LEU A 266 24.61 -29.80 -22.67
N GLU A 267 25.83 -30.31 -22.55
CA GLU A 267 26.51 -31.06 -23.61
C GLU A 267 25.78 -32.39 -23.90
N ARG A 268 25.36 -33.12 -22.84
CA ARG A 268 24.53 -34.33 -22.98
C ARG A 268 23.14 -34.02 -23.57
N LEU A 269 22.54 -32.89 -23.20
CA LEU A 269 21.26 -32.47 -23.75
C LEU A 269 21.37 -32.20 -25.26
N CYS A 270 22.38 -31.43 -25.69
CA CYS A 270 22.62 -31.15 -27.10
C CYS A 270 22.88 -32.43 -27.92
N ALA A 271 23.62 -33.39 -27.34
CA ALA A 271 23.86 -34.69 -27.97
C ALA A 271 22.57 -35.51 -28.17
N ARG A 272 21.63 -35.45 -27.21
CA ARG A 272 20.34 -36.13 -27.28
C ARG A 272 19.33 -35.46 -28.21
N THR A 273 19.40 -34.13 -28.34
CA THR A 273 18.46 -33.35 -29.18
C THR A 273 18.93 -33.27 -30.64
N THR A 274 20.18 -33.63 -30.92
CA THR A 274 20.68 -33.73 -32.30
C THR A 274 19.98 -34.87 -33.04
N ALA A 275 19.36 -34.54 -34.17
CA ALA A 275 18.62 -35.43 -35.06
C ALA A 275 19.10 -35.21 -36.52
N PRO A 276 18.74 -36.08 -37.47
CA PRO A 276 19.19 -35.98 -38.87
C PRO A 276 18.88 -34.62 -39.54
N ASP A 277 17.85 -33.95 -39.04
CA ASP A 277 17.27 -32.69 -39.51
C ASP A 277 17.54 -31.49 -38.58
N LEU A 278 18.19 -31.71 -37.42
CA LEU A 278 18.54 -30.64 -36.47
C LEU A 278 19.87 -30.92 -35.78
N THR A 279 20.87 -30.08 -36.01
CA THR A 279 22.16 -30.15 -35.30
C THR A 279 22.21 -29.10 -34.19
N VAL A 280 22.35 -29.54 -32.94
CA VAL A 280 22.48 -28.66 -31.77
C VAL A 280 23.90 -28.78 -31.22
N ARG A 281 24.62 -27.66 -31.07
CA ARG A 281 25.98 -27.62 -30.52
C ARG A 281 26.06 -26.75 -29.29
N PHE A 282 26.76 -27.23 -28.27
CA PHE A 282 27.08 -26.49 -27.06
C PHE A 282 28.51 -25.94 -27.14
N ALA A 283 28.74 -24.73 -26.63
CA ALA A 283 30.05 -24.13 -26.54
C ALA A 283 30.19 -23.36 -25.22
N VAL A 284 31.30 -23.57 -24.51
CA VAL A 284 31.66 -22.86 -23.28
C VAL A 284 32.69 -21.78 -23.61
N SER A 285 32.51 -20.58 -23.06
CA SER A 285 33.51 -19.51 -23.13
C SER A 285 33.99 -19.18 -21.71
N GLY A 286 35.30 -19.29 -21.48
CA GLY A 286 35.93 -19.10 -20.18
C GLY A 286 36.11 -20.39 -19.37
N THR A 287 36.56 -20.25 -18.12
CA THR A 287 36.75 -21.36 -17.17
C THR A 287 35.45 -21.61 -16.40
N PRO A 288 34.87 -22.82 -16.42
CA PRO A 288 33.69 -23.15 -15.63
C PRO A 288 33.96 -22.94 -14.14
N VAL A 289 33.03 -22.28 -13.44
CA VAL A 289 33.05 -22.10 -12.00
C VAL A 289 31.83 -22.80 -11.42
N GLU A 290 31.95 -23.46 -10.28
CA GLU A 290 30.78 -24.00 -9.58
C GLU A 290 29.80 -22.87 -9.29
N LEU A 291 28.56 -23.06 -9.73
CA LEU A 291 27.48 -22.13 -9.45
C LEU A 291 27.02 -22.37 -8.00
N PRO A 292 26.72 -21.32 -7.23
CA PRO A 292 26.08 -21.49 -5.94
C PRO A 292 24.79 -22.30 -6.12
N THR A 293 24.55 -23.26 -5.23
CA THR A 293 23.43 -24.22 -5.27
C THR A 293 22.05 -23.61 -5.64
N PRO A 294 21.68 -22.39 -5.18
CA PRO A 294 20.41 -21.77 -5.58
C PRO A 294 20.26 -21.51 -7.08
N TYR A 295 21.36 -21.30 -7.81
CA TYR A 295 21.36 -21.06 -9.25
C TYR A 295 21.47 -22.34 -10.06
N GLU A 296 22.07 -23.39 -9.50
CA GLU A 296 22.20 -24.70 -10.13
C GLU A 296 20.87 -25.47 -10.17
N VAL A 297 20.00 -25.28 -9.17
CA VAL A 297 18.68 -25.93 -9.09
C VAL A 297 17.61 -25.25 -9.97
N ALA A 298 17.85 -24.00 -10.38
CA ALA A 298 16.88 -23.21 -11.15
C ALA A 298 17.01 -23.36 -12.69
N LEU A 299 18.06 -24.04 -13.17
CA LEU A 299 18.44 -24.22 -14.58
C LEU A 299 18.19 -25.66 -15.05
#